data_AF-A0A539DQP4-F1
#
_entry.id   AF-A0A539DQP4-F1
#
_cell.length_a   1.000
_cell.length_b   1.000
_cell.length_c   1.000
_cell.angle_alpha   90.00
_cell.angle_beta   90.00
_cell.angle_gamma   90.00
#
_symmetry.space_group_name_H-M   'P 1'
#
loop_
_entity.id
_entity.type
_entity.pdbx_description
1 polymer ?
#
loop_
_entity_poly.entity_id
_entity_poly.type
_entity_poly.pdbx_seq_one_letter_code
_entity_poly.pdbx_strand_id
1 'polypeptide(L)'
;MGRFLVEHDLSFVIPSNKRINQDIAVPKELRGTAKEGQIVVVEIVEQPSWRSQPIGKVVEVLGDHMAPGMEIDIALRAYEVPVEWPAAVKEAAAKIKSEVPEKDKAARVDLRSLPLVTIDGEDARDFD
;
A
#
# COMPACT_ATOMS: atom_id res chain seq x y z
N MET A 1 -6.76 -9.60 0.33
CA MET A 1 -5.42 -9.97 0.82
C MET A 1 -5.53 -11.09 1.83
N GLY A 2 -4.59 -12.03 1.81
CA GLY A 2 -4.57 -13.14 2.74
C GLY A 2 -3.26 -13.93 2.68
N ARG A 3 -3.15 -14.96 3.51
CA ARG A 3 -2.01 -15.88 3.53
C ARG A 3 -2.27 -17.04 2.57
N PHE A 4 -1.34 -17.29 1.65
CA PHE A 4 -1.39 -18.40 0.72
C PHE A 4 -0.92 -19.70 1.38
N LEU A 5 -1.71 -20.76 1.25
CA LEU A 5 -1.43 -22.09 1.79
C LEU A 5 -1.61 -23.16 0.71
N VAL A 6 -0.89 -24.26 0.87
CA VAL A 6 -0.98 -25.43 0.00
C VAL A 6 -1.14 -26.67 0.89
N GLU A 7 -2.25 -27.39 0.76
CA GLU A 7 -2.49 -28.65 1.46
C GLU A 7 -2.95 -29.72 0.47
N HIS A 8 -2.34 -30.91 0.50
CA HIS A 8 -2.74 -32.04 -0.35
C HIS A 8 -2.93 -31.66 -1.85
N ASP A 9 -2.00 -30.89 -2.40
CA ASP A 9 -2.04 -30.33 -3.78
C ASP A 9 -3.13 -29.28 -4.07
N LEU A 10 -3.98 -28.96 -3.09
CA LEU A 10 -4.94 -27.87 -3.16
C LEU A 10 -4.30 -26.58 -2.64
N SER A 11 -4.56 -25.46 -3.32
CA SER A 11 -4.06 -24.15 -2.90
C SER A 11 -5.23 -23.26 -2.51
N PHE A 12 -5.08 -22.52 -1.42
CA PHE A 12 -6.10 -21.60 -0.95
C PHE A 12 -5.47 -20.39 -0.26
N VAL A 13 -6.28 -19.36 -0.06
CA VAL A 13 -5.88 -18.14 0.63
C VAL A 13 -6.79 -17.92 1.82
N ILE A 14 -6.19 -17.87 3.01
CA ILE A 14 -6.86 -17.48 4.25
C ILE A 14 -6.95 -15.95 4.27
N PRO A 15 -8.15 -15.35 4.19
CA PRO A 15 -8.28 -13.90 4.15
C PRO A 15 -7.81 -13.23 5.46
N SER A 16 -7.10 -12.10 5.35
CA SER A 16 -6.71 -11.31 6.53
C SER A 16 -7.91 -10.58 7.16
N ASN A 17 -8.93 -10.26 6.36
CA ASN A 17 -10.16 -9.63 6.85
C ASN A 17 -11.08 -10.69 7.48
N LYS A 18 -11.19 -10.67 8.81
CA LYS A 18 -12.01 -11.61 9.60
C LYS A 18 -13.51 -11.61 9.26
N ARG A 19 -14.01 -10.63 8.50
CA ARG A 19 -15.40 -10.62 7.99
C ARG A 19 -15.61 -11.62 6.85
N ILE A 20 -14.53 -12.03 6.17
CA ILE A 20 -14.56 -13.08 5.15
C ILE A 20 -14.29 -14.39 5.87
N ASN A 21 -15.33 -15.20 6.04
CA ASN A 21 -15.31 -16.42 6.85
C ASN A 21 -15.07 -17.71 6.03
N GLN A 22 -14.73 -17.56 4.76
CA GLN A 22 -14.44 -18.68 3.85
C GLN A 22 -13.03 -18.50 3.31
N ASP A 23 -12.31 -19.60 3.23
CA ASP A 23 -11.05 -19.66 2.49
C ASP A 23 -11.33 -19.54 1.00
N ILE A 24 -10.42 -18.86 0.30
CA ILE A 24 -10.55 -18.63 -1.14
C ILE A 24 -9.74 -19.71 -1.86
N ALA A 25 -10.40 -20.60 -2.59
CA ALA A 25 -9.75 -21.61 -3.38
C ALA A 25 -8.98 -20.95 -4.54
N VAL A 26 -7.73 -21.37 -4.76
CA VAL A 26 -6.88 -20.86 -5.84
C VAL A 26 -6.44 -22.03 -6.71
N PRO A 27 -7.00 -22.19 -7.92
CA PRO A 27 -6.56 -23.21 -8.87
C PRO A 27 -5.06 -23.11 -9.18
N LYS A 28 -4.42 -24.24 -9.51
CA LYS A 28 -2.96 -24.31 -9.77
C LYS A 28 -2.53 -23.38 -10.89
N GLU A 29 -3.41 -23.12 -11.85
CA GLU A 29 -3.18 -22.25 -13.00
C GLU A 29 -3.27 -20.76 -12.63
N LEU A 30 -3.99 -20.43 -11.54
CA LEU A 30 -4.29 -19.07 -11.10
C LEU A 30 -3.48 -18.62 -9.87
N ARG A 31 -2.61 -19.48 -9.33
CA ARG A 31 -1.73 -19.14 -8.19
C ARG A 31 -0.49 -18.33 -8.57
N GLY A 32 -0.12 -18.30 -9.86
CA GLY A 32 1.07 -17.60 -10.34
C GLY A 32 2.36 -18.12 -9.70
N THR A 33 3.17 -17.21 -9.17
CA THR A 33 4.46 -17.50 -8.50
C THR A 33 4.36 -17.62 -6.98
N ALA A 34 3.14 -17.59 -6.41
CA ALA A 34 2.92 -17.64 -4.98
C ALA A 34 3.48 -18.93 -4.35
N LYS A 35 4.20 -18.77 -3.25
CA LYS A 35 4.70 -19.87 -2.42
C LYS A 35 3.91 -19.96 -1.12
N GLU A 36 3.86 -21.16 -0.56
CA GLU A 36 3.23 -21.42 0.72
C GLU A 36 3.78 -20.48 1.81
N GLY A 37 2.87 -19.92 2.61
CA GLY A 37 3.20 -19.00 3.71
C GLY A 37 3.28 -17.53 3.31
N GLN A 38 3.27 -17.20 2.02
CA GLN A 38 3.35 -15.82 1.55
C GLN A 38 2.03 -15.05 1.71
N ILE A 39 2.13 -13.74 1.89
CA ILE A 39 1.00 -12.83 1.80
C ILE A 39 0.76 -12.49 0.33
N VAL A 40 -0.49 -12.65 -0.08
CA VAL A 40 -0.92 -12.44 -1.46
C VAL A 40 -2.16 -11.56 -1.55
N VAL A 41 -2.28 -10.87 -2.67
CA VAL A 41 -3.52 -10.21 -3.09
C VAL A 41 -4.22 -11.15 -4.07
N VAL A 42 -5.52 -11.34 -3.83
CA VAL A 42 -6.36 -12.23 -4.61
C VAL A 42 -7.54 -11.43 -5.15
N GLU A 43 -7.79 -11.58 -6.44
CA GLU A 43 -9.00 -11.14 -7.10
C GLU A 43 -10.02 -12.30 -7.10
N ILE A 44 -11.25 -12.06 -6.67
CA ILE A 44 -12.31 -13.07 -6.70
C ILE A 44 -12.81 -13.19 -8.14
N VAL A 45 -12.61 -14.36 -8.75
CA VAL A 45 -13.09 -14.67 -10.10
C VAL A 45 -14.42 -15.41 -10.08
N GLU A 46 -14.72 -16.14 -9.00
CA GLU A 46 -16.03 -16.75 -8.76
C GLU A 46 -16.47 -16.49 -7.32
N GLN A 47 -17.68 -15.95 -7.17
CA GLN A 47 -18.29 -15.71 -5.86
C GLN A 47 -18.71 -17.03 -5.20
N PRO A 48 -18.76 -17.10 -3.86
CA PRO A 48 -19.16 -18.32 -3.17
C PRO A 48 -20.63 -18.65 -3.45
N SER A 49 -20.95 -19.95 -3.45
CA SER A 49 -22.32 -20.44 -3.51
C SER A 49 -22.64 -21.26 -2.25
N TRP A 50 -23.89 -21.75 -2.13
CA TRP A 50 -24.26 -22.68 -1.07
C TRP A 50 -23.41 -23.96 -1.05
N ARG A 51 -22.85 -24.36 -2.21
CA ARG A 51 -22.12 -25.62 -2.38
C ARG A 51 -20.64 -25.45 -2.69
N SER A 52 -20.16 -24.21 -2.91
CA SER A 52 -18.80 -23.95 -3.35
C SER A 52 -18.18 -22.76 -2.62
N GLN A 53 -16.90 -22.93 -2.30
CA GLN A 53 -16.04 -21.85 -1.82
C GLN A 53 -15.81 -20.81 -2.94
N PRO A 54 -15.45 -19.56 -2.60
CA PRO A 54 -15.08 -18.58 -3.61
C PRO A 54 -13.79 -19.02 -4.32
N ILE A 55 -13.70 -18.75 -5.62
CA ILE A 55 -12.51 -19.00 -6.43
C ILE A 55 -11.79 -17.68 -6.66
N GLY A 56 -10.50 -17.68 -6.40
CA GLY A 56 -9.63 -16.52 -6.55
C GLY A 56 -8.47 -16.74 -7.49
N LYS A 57 -7.96 -15.63 -8.01
CA LYS A 57 -6.71 -15.55 -8.77
C LYS A 57 -5.71 -14.69 -8.01
N VAL A 58 -4.49 -15.17 -7.84
CA VAL A 58 -3.42 -14.36 -7.27
C VAL A 58 -3.02 -13.30 -8.29
N VAL A 59 -3.14 -12.03 -7.90
CA VAL A 59 -2.76 -10.88 -8.73
C VAL A 59 -1.46 -10.25 -8.29
N GLU A 60 -1.07 -10.43 -7.03
CA GLU A 60 0.16 -9.87 -6.46
C GLU A 60 0.67 -10.78 -5.33
N VAL A 61 1.98 -10.99 -5.29
CA VAL A 61 2.68 -11.65 -4.16
C VAL A 61 3.42 -10.55 -3.41
N LEU A 62 3.00 -10.26 -2.18
CA LEU A 62 3.59 -9.19 -1.37
C LEU A 62 4.90 -9.64 -0.73
N GLY A 63 4.99 -10.91 -0.33
CA GLY A 63 6.20 -11.50 0.21
C GLY A 63 5.92 -12.45 1.35
N ASP A 64 6.95 -12.75 2.15
CA ASP A 64 6.82 -13.67 3.27
C ASP A 64 6.09 -12.99 4.44
N HIS A 65 5.18 -13.71 5.10
CA HIS A 65 4.40 -13.20 6.24
C HIS A 65 5.25 -12.57 7.36
N MET A 66 6.53 -12.95 7.48
CA MET A 66 7.45 -12.51 8.53
C MET A 66 8.53 -11.53 8.02
N ALA A 67 8.42 -11.02 6.79
CA ALA A 67 9.39 -10.08 6.25
C ALA A 67 9.27 -8.70 6.94
N PRO A 68 10.38 -8.07 7.38
CA PRO A 68 10.33 -6.72 7.96
C PRO A 68 9.70 -5.70 7.00
N GLY A 69 8.75 -4.91 7.49
CA GLY A 69 8.07 -3.86 6.71
C GLY A 69 6.77 -4.32 6.05
N MET A 70 6.46 -5.62 6.07
CA MET A 70 5.20 -6.18 5.55
C MET A 70 3.97 -5.60 6.25
N GLU A 71 4.11 -5.25 7.54
CA GLU A 71 3.02 -4.68 8.35
C GLU A 71 2.53 -3.35 7.78
N ILE A 72 3.46 -2.55 7.25
CA ILE A 72 3.18 -1.25 6.64
C ILE A 72 2.41 -1.45 5.33
N ASP A 73 2.91 -2.32 4.44
CA ASP A 73 2.27 -2.61 3.15
C ASP A 73 0.86 -3.20 3.30
N ILE A 74 0.68 -4.08 4.29
CA ILE A 74 -0.63 -4.64 4.64
C ILE A 74 -1.56 -3.53 5.10
N ALA A 75 -1.11 -2.65 6.02
CA ALA A 75 -1.94 -1.58 6.55
C ALA A 75 -2.36 -0.58 5.46
N LEU A 76 -1.41 -0.13 4.63
CA LEU A 76 -1.67 0.81 3.53
C LEU A 76 -2.74 0.27 2.59
N ARG A 77 -2.67 -1.02 2.22
CA ARG A 77 -3.67 -1.65 1.34
C ARG A 77 -4.99 -1.94 2.04
N ALA A 78 -4.97 -2.40 3.30
CA ALA A 78 -6.18 -2.74 4.05
C ALA A 78 -7.08 -1.52 4.28
N TYR A 79 -6.49 -0.34 4.39
CA TYR A 79 -7.18 0.94 4.55
C TYR A 79 -7.23 1.77 3.26
N GLU A 80 -6.83 1.20 2.12
CA GLU A 80 -6.84 1.85 0.81
C GLU A 80 -6.14 3.23 0.81
N VAL A 81 -5.06 3.36 1.58
CA VAL A 81 -4.26 4.58 1.68
C VAL A 81 -3.50 4.76 0.36
N PRO A 82 -3.67 5.89 -0.36
CA PRO A 82 -2.93 6.15 -1.58
C PRO A 82 -1.43 6.34 -1.28
N VAL A 83 -0.59 5.50 -1.87
CA VAL A 83 0.88 5.55 -1.71
C VAL A 83 1.59 6.07 -2.95
N GLU A 84 0.96 5.93 -4.12
CA GLU A 84 1.52 6.36 -5.39
C GLU A 84 1.12 7.79 -5.71
N TRP A 85 2.12 8.64 -5.95
CA TRP A 85 1.90 9.97 -6.48
C TRP A 85 1.56 9.92 -7.97
N PRO A 86 0.46 10.54 -8.42
CA PRO A 86 0.14 10.61 -9.85
C PRO A 86 1.26 11.27 -10.67
N ALA A 87 1.45 10.84 -11.91
CA ALA A 87 2.50 11.36 -12.79
C ALA A 87 2.43 12.90 -12.93
N ALA A 88 1.22 13.45 -13.09
CA ALA A 88 1.00 14.89 -13.16
C ALA A 88 1.47 15.64 -11.90
N VAL A 89 1.35 15.04 -10.71
CA VAL A 89 1.84 15.63 -9.45
C VAL A 89 3.37 15.62 -9.42
N LYS A 90 4.01 14.52 -9.81
CA LYS A 90 5.47 14.42 -9.91
C LYS A 90 6.03 15.44 -10.91
N GLU A 91 5.41 15.57 -12.08
CA GLU A 91 5.79 16.56 -13.10
C GLU A 91 5.61 18.01 -12.64
N ALA A 92 4.56 18.30 -11.89
CA ALA A 92 4.34 19.63 -11.32
C ALA A 92 5.41 19.94 -10.25
N ALA A 93 5.67 19.00 -9.34
CA ALA A 93 6.67 19.15 -8.28
C ALA A 93 8.07 19.37 -8.83
N ALA A 94 8.45 18.66 -9.91
CA ALA A 94 9.76 18.80 -10.56
C ALA A 94 10.04 20.21 -11.13
N LYS A 95 9.00 21.04 -11.31
CA LYS A 95 9.14 22.42 -11.78
C LYS A 95 9.42 23.43 -10.66
N ILE A 96 9.29 23.01 -9.40
CA ILE A 96 9.51 23.86 -8.23
C ILE A 96 11.02 24.02 -8.02
N LYS A 97 11.46 25.28 -7.89
CA LYS A 97 12.86 25.62 -7.63
C LYS A 97 13.19 25.47 -6.16
N SER A 98 14.46 25.23 -5.84
CA SER A 98 14.95 25.14 -4.47
C SER A 98 14.85 26.46 -3.70
N GLU A 99 14.89 27.59 -4.39
CA GLU A 99 14.81 28.92 -3.80
C GLU A 99 13.57 29.68 -4.27
N VAL A 100 13.00 30.47 -3.36
CA VAL A 100 11.86 31.34 -3.65
C VAL A 100 12.31 32.51 -4.55
N PRO A 101 11.72 32.68 -5.75
CA PRO A 101 12.06 33.79 -6.65
C PRO A 101 11.75 35.17 -6.05
N GLU A 102 12.60 36.17 -6.33
CA GLU A 102 12.41 37.55 -5.82
C GLU A 102 11.07 38.17 -6.22
N LYS A 103 10.60 37.89 -7.44
CA LYS A 103 9.30 38.36 -7.93
C LYS A 103 8.12 37.91 -7.05
N ASP A 104 8.22 36.74 -6.42
CA ASP A 104 7.16 36.16 -5.59
C ASP A 104 7.21 36.69 -4.14
N LYS A 105 8.29 37.40 -3.78
CA LYS A 105 8.48 38.10 -2.50
C LYS A 105 7.93 39.52 -2.51
N ALA A 106 7.89 40.17 -3.68
CA ALA A 106 7.64 41.61 -3.82
C ALA A 106 6.31 42.11 -3.22
N ALA A 107 5.27 41.28 -3.19
CA ALA A 107 3.95 41.64 -2.65
C ALA A 107 3.76 41.29 -1.16
N ARG A 108 4.83 40.89 -0.46
CA ARG A 108 4.77 40.40 0.92
C ARG A 108 5.39 41.39 1.90
N VAL A 109 4.92 41.35 3.14
CA VAL A 109 5.57 42.03 4.25
C VAL A 109 6.89 41.32 4.56
N ASP A 110 7.98 42.08 4.67
CA ASP A 110 9.30 41.53 4.99
C ASP A 110 9.45 41.35 6.51
N LEU A 111 9.49 40.09 6.94
CA LEU A 111 9.64 39.68 8.34
C LEU A 111 11.01 39.06 8.63
N ARG A 112 11.96 39.09 7.70
CA ARG A 112 13.24 38.36 7.81
C ARG A 112 14.14 38.84 8.96
N SER A 113 13.91 40.05 9.48
CA SER A 113 14.64 40.61 10.63
C SER A 113 14.04 40.21 11.98
N LEU A 114 12.83 39.63 12.00
CA LEU A 114 12.22 39.13 13.23
C LEU A 114 12.88 37.81 13.64
N PRO A 115 13.13 37.58 14.94
CA PRO A 115 13.74 36.36 15.44
C PRO A 115 12.72 35.22 15.52
N LEU A 116 12.17 34.82 14.37
CA LEU A 116 11.29 33.67 14.26
C LEU A 116 12.11 32.38 14.43
N VAL A 117 11.57 31.42 15.19
CA VAL A 117 12.17 30.11 15.43
C VAL A 117 11.10 29.02 15.31
N THR A 118 11.50 27.83 14.85
CA THR A 118 10.68 26.61 14.87
C THR A 118 11.20 25.67 15.96
N ILE A 119 10.31 24.94 16.63
CA ILE A 119 10.66 24.03 17.73
C ILE A 119 9.88 22.74 17.53
N ASP A 120 10.57 21.76 16.98
CA ASP A 120 9.97 20.51 16.49
C ASP A 120 10.79 19.30 16.97
N GLY A 121 10.23 18.11 16.77
CA GLY A 121 10.93 16.85 17.06
C GLY A 121 12.18 16.66 16.19
N GLU A 122 13.15 15.90 16.68
CA GLU A 122 14.45 15.68 16.02
C GLU A 122 14.32 15.10 14.60
N ASP A 123 13.27 14.30 14.36
CA ASP A 123 13.01 13.65 13.08
C ASP A 123 12.12 14.46 12.12
N ALA A 124 11.58 15.60 12.55
CA ALA A 124 10.72 16.45 11.71
C ALA A 124 11.51 17.06 10.55
N ARG A 125 10.89 17.14 9.37
CA ARG A 125 11.51 17.71 8.15
C ARG A 125 10.61 18.70 7.42
N ASP A 126 9.37 18.82 7.87
CA ASP A 126 8.30 19.67 7.37
C ASP A 126 7.88 20.64 8.47
N PHE A 127 8.46 21.84 8.44
CA PHE A 127 8.12 22.92 9.39
C PHE A 127 7.10 23.84 8.72
N ASP A 128 5.89 23.93 9.28
CA ASP A 128 4.77 24.70 8.73
C ASP A 128 4.64 26.13 9.29
#